data_AF-A0A2D7XFG6-F1
#
_entry.id   AF-A0A2D7XFG6-F1
#
_cell.length_a   1.000
_cell.length_b   1.000
_cell.length_c   1.000
_cell.angle_alpha   90.00
_cell.angle_beta   90.00
_cell.angle_gamma   90.00
#
_symmetry.space_group_name_H-M   'P 1'
#
loop_
_entity.id
_entity.type
_entity.pdbx_description
1 polymer ?
#
loop_
_entity_poly.entity_id
_entity_poly.type
_entity_poly.pdbx_seq_one_letter_code
_entity_poly.pdbx_strand_id
1 'polypeptide(L)' 'MSNEMTLSDQALGSLMMALQKSLMEQSDIVPTLKGFRFALSEQGLVVLNPPLVKFNEEFEESLAE' A
#
# COMPACT_ATOMS: atom_id res chain seq x y z
N MET A 1 -18.62 -8.17 21.76
CA MET A 1 -18.64 -8.10 20.29
C MET A 1 -17.23 -7.78 19.85
N SER A 2 -16.58 -8.66 19.10
CA SER A 2 -15.27 -8.37 18.53
C SER A 2 -15.49 -7.45 17.32
N ASN A 3 -15.02 -6.21 17.40
CA ASN A 3 -14.98 -5.30 16.25
C ASN A 3 -13.74 -5.62 15.42
N GLU A 4 -13.77 -6.74 14.72
CA GLU A 4 -12.72 -7.13 13.78
C GLU A 4 -12.90 -6.36 12.48
N MET A 5 -11.78 -5.84 11.96
CA MET A 5 -11.73 -5.05 10.72
C MET A 5 -10.64 -5.66 9.84
N THR A 6 -10.91 -5.77 8.54
CA THR A 6 -9.93 -6.23 7.54
C THR A 6 -9.49 -5.08 6.65
N LEU A 7 -8.35 -5.24 5.98
CA LEU A 7 -7.93 -4.31 4.93
C LEU A 7 -8.86 -4.45 3.72
N SER A 8 -9.21 -3.33 3.12
CA SER A 8 -9.79 -3.30 1.77
C SER A 8 -8.72 -3.65 0.72
N ASP A 9 -9.15 -3.94 -0.51
CA ASP A 9 -8.24 -4.20 -1.63
C ASP A 9 -7.25 -3.04 -1.88
N GLN A 10 -7.71 -1.79 -1.71
CA GLN A 10 -6.86 -0.60 -1.85
C GLN A 10 -5.78 -0.53 -0.76
N ALA A 11 -6.14 -0.86 0.48
CA ALA A 11 -5.18 -0.88 1.57
C ALA A 11 -4.18 -2.04 1.43
N LEU A 12 -4.64 -3.20 0.96
CA LEU A 12 -3.77 -4.33 0.65
C LEU A 12 -2.79 -3.98 -0.48
N GLY A 13 -3.27 -3.32 -1.55
CA GLY A 13 -2.40 -2.82 -2.62
C GLY A 13 -1.35 -1.83 -2.13
N SER A 14 -1.75 -0.89 -1.26
CA SER A 14 -0.83 0.07 -0.64
C SER A 14 0.24 -0.61 0.22
N LEU A 15 -0.12 -1.66 0.96
CA LEU A 15 0.80 -2.48 1.74
C LEU A 15 1.81 -3.21 0.83
N MET A 16 1.33 -3.82 -0.25
CA MET A 16 2.18 -4.50 -1.22
C MET A 16 3.18 -3.55 -1.88
N MET A 17 2.75 -2.33 -2.23
CA MET A 17 3.64 -1.29 -2.77
C MET A 17 4.73 -0.89 -1.78
N ALA A 18 4.38 -0.69 -0.51
CA ALA A 18 5.37 -0.39 0.53
C ALA A 18 6.40 -1.52 0.71
N LEU A 19 5.94 -2.77 0.63
CA LEU A 19 6.80 -3.95 0.69
C LEU A 19 7.74 -4.03 -0.50
N GLN A 20 7.22 -3.92 -1.72
CA GLN A 20 8.03 -3.95 -2.94
C GLN A 20 9.10 -2.85 -2.92
N LYS A 21 8.72 -1.61 -2.57
CA LYS A 21 9.68 -0.51 -2.44
C LYS A 21 10.77 -0.81 -1.41
N SER A 22 10.40 -1.34 -0.25
CA SER A 22 11.36 -1.66 0.81
C SER A 22 12.34 -2.75 0.40
N LEU A 23 11.89 -3.73 -0.39
CA LEU A 23 12.75 -4.77 -0.95
C LEU A 23 13.70 -4.20 -2.01
N MET A 24 13.22 -3.32 -2.89
CA MET A 24 14.04 -2.67 -3.93
C MET A 24 15.11 -1.76 -3.33
N GLU A 25 14.73 -0.95 -2.34
CA GLU A 25 15.63 0.00 -1.66
C GLU A 25 16.45 -0.65 -0.53
N GLN A 26 16.23 -1.94 -0.26
CA GLN A 26 16.80 -2.67 0.89
C GLN A 26 16.62 -1.93 2.23
N SER A 27 15.46 -1.28 2.39
CA SER A 27 15.13 -0.48 3.56
C SER A 27 14.19 -1.22 4.52
N ASP A 28 14.18 -0.84 5.79
CA ASP A 28 13.18 -1.34 6.75
C ASP A 28 11.78 -0.81 6.39
N ILE A 29 10.81 -1.71 6.27
CA ILE A 29 9.41 -1.42 5.95
C ILE A 29 8.62 -0.89 7.16
N VAL A 30 9.05 -1.20 8.39
CA VAL A 30 8.30 -0.89 9.62
C VAL A 30 7.98 0.59 9.78
N PRO A 31 8.91 1.55 9.53
CA PRO A 31 8.60 2.98 9.59
C PRO A 31 7.50 3.40 8.60
N THR A 32 7.50 2.83 7.39
CA THR A 32 6.49 3.10 6.36
C THR A 32 5.11 2.64 6.82
N LEU A 33 4.99 1.40 7.32
CA LEU A 33 3.72 0.86 7.80
C LEU A 33 3.19 1.61 9.02
N LYS A 34 4.07 2.01 9.95
CA LYS A 34 3.68 2.85 11.10
C LYS A 34 3.19 4.24 10.69
N GLY A 35 3.57 4.71 9.50
CA GLY A 35 3.11 5.96 8.92
C GLY A 35 1.74 5.88 8.24
N PHE A 36 1.17 4.68 8.04
CA PHE A 36 -0.13 4.54 7.39
C PHE A 36 -1.25 5.10 8.26
N ARG A 37 -2.10 5.93 7.65
CA ARG A 37 -3.32 6.44 8.24
C ARG A 37 -4.50 5.70 7.63
N PHE A 38 -5.30 5.09 8.48
CA PHE A 38 -6.46 4.31 8.05
C PHE A 38 -7.76 5.06 8.29
N ALA A 39 -8.73 4.86 7.40
CA ALA A 39 -10.12 5.19 7.64
C ALA A 39 -10.98 3.95 7.45
N LEU A 40 -12.13 3.90 8.14
CA LEU A 40 -13.13 2.87 7.93
C LEU A 40 -13.97 3.21 6.70
N SER A 41 -14.18 2.25 5.82
CA SER A 41 -15.13 2.33 4.70
C SER A 41 -16.04 1.11 4.67
N GLU A 42 -17.01 1.10 3.75
CA GLU A 42 -17.89 -0.05 3.51
C GLU A 42 -17.14 -1.31 3.02
N GLN A 43 -15.90 -1.15 2.53
CA GLN A 43 -15.06 -2.22 2.00
C GLN A 43 -13.96 -2.65 2.99
N GLY A 44 -13.95 -2.11 4.21
CA GLY A 44 -12.92 -2.35 5.23
C GLY A 44 -12.04 -1.14 5.48
N LEU A 45 -10.82 -1.36 5.99
CA LEU A 45 -9.86 -0.29 6.23
C LEU A 45 -9.24 0.17 4.90
N VAL A 46 -9.23 1.48 4.65
CA VAL A 46 -8.56 2.11 3.50
C VAL A 46 -7.36 2.92 3.98
N VAL A 47 -6.31 3.03 3.15
CA VAL A 47 -5.10 3.82 3.46
C VAL A 47 -5.23 5.22 2.85
N LEU A 48 -5.18 6.25 3.69
CA LEU A 48 -5.33 7.67 3.29
C LEU A 48 -4.06 8.31 2.73
N ASN A 49 -2.93 7.65 2.91
CA ASN A 49 -1.61 8.09 2.44
C ASN A 49 -0.84 6.92 1.84
N PRO A 50 -1.30 6.40 0.69
CA PRO A 50 -0.60 5.32 0.02
C PRO A 50 0.83 5.77 -0.34
N PRO A 51 1.80 4.84 -0.33
CA PRO A 51 3.17 5.15 -0.71
C PRO A 51 3.23 5.61 -2.16
N LEU A 52 3.94 6.72 -2.42
CA LEU A 52 4.24 7.15 -3.78
C LEU A 52 5.32 6.22 -4.36
N VAL A 53 4.89 5.27 -5.18
CA VAL A 53 5.80 4.48 -6.02
C VAL A 53 5.96 5.25 -7.32
N LYS A 54 7.17 5.73 -7.59
CA LYS A 54 7.52 6.17 -8.93
C LYS A 54 7.67 4.93 -9.77
N PHE A 55 6.68 4.65 -10.62
CA PHE A 55 6.86 3.65 -11.66
C PHE A 55 7.89 4.19 -12.65
N ASN A 56 8.93 3.41 -12.87
CA ASN A 56 9.89 3.65 -13.93
C ASN A 56 9.10 3.58 -15.26
N GLU A 57 9.47 4.38 -16.27
CA GLU A 57 8.76 4.44 -17.57
C GLU A 57 8.52 3.04 -18.19
N GLU A 58 9.41 2.07 -17.94
CA GLU A 58 9.27 0.66 -18.36
C GLU A 58 7.99 -0.04 -17.82
N PHE A 59 7.49 0.32 -16.64
CA PHE A 59 6.28 -0.28 -16.09
C PHE A 59 5.01 0.32 -16.71
N GLU A 60 5.05 1.61 -17.08
CA GLU A 60 3.93 2.24 -17.79
C GLU A 60 3.78 1.68 -19.21
N GLU A 61 4.88 1.38 -19.90
CA GLU A 61 4.85 0.70 -21.22
C GLU A 61 4.22 -0.70 -21.13
N SER A 62 4.49 -1.45 -20.06
CA SER A 62 3.94 -2.82 -19.89
C SER A 62 2.44 -2.89 -19.57
N LEU A 63 1.84 -1.78 -19.15
CA LEU A 63 0.39 -1.66 -18.90
C LEU A 63 -0.37 -1.11 -20.12
N ALA A 64 0.36 -0.59 -21.12
CA ALA A 64 -0.18 -0.06 -22.35
C ALA A 64 -0.26 -1.09 -23.50
N GLU A 65 0.26 -2.31 -23.27
CA GLU A 65 0.10 -3.50 -24.13
C GLU A 65 -1.03 -4.43 -23.64
#